data_AF-A0A7V5S6V0-F1
#
_entry.id   AF-A0A7V5S6V0-F1
#
_cell.length_a   1.000
_cell.length_b   1.000
_cell.length_c   1.000
_cell.angle_alpha   90.00
_cell.angle_beta   90.00
_cell.angle_gamma   90.00
#
_symmetry.space_group_name_H-M   'P 1'
#
loop_
_entity.id
_entity.type
_entity.pdbx_description
1 polymer ?
#
loop_
_entity_poly.entity_id
_entity_poly.type
_entity_poly.pdbx_seq_one_letter_code
_entity_poly.pdbx_strand_id
1 'polypeptide(L)'
;MLHAKTLADLLTGSRFFCGLYLIWLGLQKNSLEAAMITLWLAWVTDLIDGAIARRDPRQIHTFMSDHDLTADMTLAFGCWCYLALTGYVSAVVALGYIALVAFALWYFRALHLRWAVQVPPYFGMLLVAVTQVPRYGALLIGWLLFVVVVIWPRFSRQIVPAFLTGMRNLWHTRR
;
A
#
# COMPACT_ATOMS: atom_id res chain seq x y z
N MET A 1 -21.54 17.67 2.63
CA MET A 1 -20.80 17.42 3.89
C MET A 1 -20.84 15.94 4.31
N LEU A 2 -21.96 15.20 4.16
CA LEU A 2 -21.93 13.73 4.18
C LEU A 2 -21.17 13.15 2.97
N HIS A 3 -21.41 13.69 1.77
CA HIS A 3 -20.87 13.15 0.51
C HIS A 3 -19.34 13.04 0.41
N ALA A 4 -18.57 14.03 0.91
CA ALA A 4 -17.09 13.97 0.84
C ALA A 4 -16.50 12.89 1.75
N LYS A 5 -17.18 12.59 2.86
CA LYS A 5 -16.77 11.58 3.84
C LYS A 5 -17.10 10.17 3.35
N THR A 6 -18.34 9.97 2.88
CA THR A 6 -18.75 8.72 2.25
C THR A 6 -17.88 8.38 1.04
N LEU A 7 -17.43 9.39 0.29
CA LEU A 7 -16.51 9.19 -0.82
C LEU A 7 -15.11 8.74 -0.35
N ALA A 8 -14.54 9.35 0.69
CA ALA A 8 -13.26 8.93 1.25
C ALA A 8 -13.32 7.51 1.85
N ASP A 9 -14.40 7.17 2.55
CA ASP A 9 -14.60 5.84 3.13
C ASP A 9 -14.80 4.78 2.03
N LEU A 10 -15.47 5.13 0.93
CA LEU A 10 -15.66 4.25 -0.23
C LEU A 10 -14.36 4.04 -1.02
N LEU A 11 -13.51 5.06 -1.13
CA LEU A 11 -12.16 4.97 -1.71
C LEU A 11 -11.21 4.15 -0.84
N THR A 12 -11.33 4.23 0.49
CA THR A 12 -10.57 3.37 1.40
C THR A 12 -11.07 1.93 1.34
N GLY A 13 -12.38 1.73 1.30
CA GLY A 13 -13.01 0.44 1.12
C GLY A 13 -12.63 -0.22 -0.21
N SER A 14 -12.50 0.55 -1.29
CA SER A 14 -12.10 0.01 -2.59
C SER A 14 -10.70 -0.61 -2.54
N ARG A 15 -9.75 -0.05 -1.78
CA ARG A 15 -8.40 -0.63 -1.61
C ARG A 15 -8.43 -2.01 -0.97
N PHE A 16 -9.32 -2.22 0.01
CA PHE A 16 -9.55 -3.54 0.58
C PHE A 16 -10.03 -4.54 -0.49
N PHE A 17 -11.02 -4.16 -1.30
CA PHE A 17 -11.53 -5.00 -2.39
C PHE A 17 -10.49 -5.22 -3.51
N CYS A 18 -9.65 -4.22 -3.82
CA CYS A 18 -8.53 -4.37 -4.74
C CYS A 18 -7.53 -5.42 -4.24
N GLY A 19 -7.21 -5.44 -2.94
CA GLY A 19 -6.38 -6.48 -2.34
C GLY A 19 -6.95 -7.87 -2.53
N LEU A 20 -8.25 -8.07 -2.23
CA LEU A 20 -8.93 -9.35 -2.45
C LEU A 20 -8.98 -9.75 -3.94
N TYR A 21 -9.20 -8.78 -4.82
CA TYR A 21 -9.23 -9.01 -6.26
C TYR A 21 -7.85 -9.45 -6.80
N LEU A 22 -6.76 -8.88 -6.29
CA LEU A 22 -5.40 -9.33 -6.63
C LEU A 22 -5.14 -10.78 -6.19
N ILE A 23 -5.62 -11.18 -5.01
CA ILE A 23 -5.54 -12.59 -4.57
C ILE A 23 -6.29 -13.48 -5.56
N TRP A 24 -7.52 -13.09 -5.91
CA TRP A 24 -8.34 -13.83 -6.87
C TRP A 24 -7.67 -13.94 -8.24
N LEU A 25 -7.11 -12.85 -8.77
CA LEU A 25 -6.33 -12.88 -10.02
C LEU A 25 -5.13 -13.82 -9.92
N GLY A 26 -4.46 -13.86 -8.77
CA GLY A 26 -3.34 -14.77 -8.52
C GLY A 26 -3.77 -16.24 -8.53
N LEU A 27 -4.90 -16.57 -7.89
CA LEU A 27 -5.47 -17.93 -7.86
C LEU A 27 -5.84 -18.41 -9.28
N GLN A 28 -6.41 -17.52 -10.08
CA GLN A 28 -6.74 -17.80 -11.48
C GLN A 28 -5.50 -17.80 -12.40
N LYS A 29 -4.32 -17.46 -11.87
CA LYS A 29 -3.09 -17.19 -12.64
C LYS A 29 -3.34 -16.28 -13.84
N ASN A 30 -4.18 -15.27 -13.61
CA ASN A 30 -4.79 -14.45 -14.64
C ASN A 30 -3.92 -13.22 -14.98
N SER A 31 -4.34 -12.49 -16.00
CA SER A 31 -3.66 -11.35 -16.64
C SER A 31 -2.88 -10.46 -15.66
N LEU A 32 -1.59 -10.34 -15.94
CA LEU A 32 -0.68 -9.43 -15.26
C LEU A 32 -1.09 -7.97 -15.49
N GLU A 33 -1.62 -7.66 -16.68
CA GLU A 33 -2.14 -6.34 -17.00
C GLU A 33 -3.28 -5.93 -16.04
N ALA A 34 -4.23 -6.83 -15.79
CA ALA A 34 -5.33 -6.57 -14.87
C ALA A 34 -4.82 -6.32 -13.44
N ALA A 35 -3.79 -7.06 -13.00
CA ALA A 35 -3.16 -6.83 -11.70
C ALA A 35 -2.48 -5.46 -11.62
N MET A 36 -1.78 -5.03 -12.68
CA MET A 36 -1.14 -3.71 -12.70
C MET A 36 -2.14 -2.56 -12.77
N ILE A 37 -3.23 -2.70 -13.53
CA ILE A 37 -4.31 -1.72 -13.56
C ILE A 37 -4.98 -1.64 -12.18
N THR A 38 -5.22 -2.76 -11.52
CA THR A 38 -5.81 -2.80 -10.17
C THR A 38 -4.93 -2.06 -9.17
N LEU A 39 -3.62 -2.32 -9.19
CA LEU A 39 -2.66 -1.63 -8.33
C LEU A 39 -2.62 -0.13 -8.62
N TRP A 40 -2.58 0.25 -9.90
CA TRP A 40 -2.59 1.66 -10.30
C TRP A 40 -3.86 2.38 -9.84
N LEU A 41 -5.04 1.78 -10.03
CA LEU A 41 -6.31 2.33 -9.57
C LEU A 41 -6.32 2.51 -8.05
N ALA A 42 -5.81 1.53 -7.30
CA ALA A 42 -5.71 1.63 -5.84
C ALA A 42 -4.81 2.80 -5.40
N TRP A 43 -3.68 3.03 -6.08
CA TRP A 43 -2.81 4.18 -5.83
C TRP A 43 -3.45 5.52 -6.25
N VAL A 44 -4.26 5.53 -7.31
CA VAL A 44 -5.02 6.72 -7.71
C VAL A 44 -6.03 7.09 -6.63
N THR A 45 -6.76 6.10 -6.10
CA THR A 45 -7.75 6.33 -5.04
C THR A 45 -7.11 6.85 -3.76
N ASP A 46 -5.92 6.36 -3.39
CA ASP A 46 -5.13 6.82 -2.23
C ASP A 46 -4.65 8.29 -2.35
N LEU A 47 -4.25 8.72 -3.56
CA LEU A 47 -3.88 10.11 -3.74
C LEU A 47 -5.10 11.05 -3.57
N ILE A 48 -6.24 10.62 -4.11
CA ILE A 48 -7.50 11.38 -4.12
C ILE A 48 -8.10 11.44 -2.71
N ASP A 49 -8.20 10.32 -2.01
CA ASP A 49 -8.77 10.29 -0.66
C ASP A 49 -7.95 11.15 0.32
N GLY A 50 -6.62 11.08 0.22
CA GLY A 50 -5.73 11.88 1.03
C GLY A 50 -5.90 13.36 0.71
N ALA A 51 -6.08 13.74 -0.56
CA ALA A 51 -6.30 15.13 -0.96
C ALA A 51 -7.66 15.66 -0.46
N ILE A 52 -8.71 14.84 -0.48
CA ILE A 52 -10.04 15.18 0.02
C ILE A 52 -10.01 15.35 1.54
N ALA A 53 -9.42 14.39 2.27
CA ALA A 53 -9.33 14.43 3.72
C ALA A 53 -8.59 15.68 4.23
N ARG A 54 -7.56 16.14 3.50
CA ARG A 54 -6.78 17.33 3.85
C ARG A 54 -7.51 18.66 3.62
N ARG A 55 -8.53 18.68 2.76
CA ARG A 55 -9.33 19.88 2.50
C ARG A 55 -10.48 20.05 3.49
N ASP A 56 -10.73 19.08 4.38
CA ASP A 56 -11.72 19.22 5.46
C ASP A 56 -11.11 20.04 6.62
N PRO A 57 -11.63 21.25 6.91
CA PRO A 57 -11.05 22.16 7.90
C PRO A 57 -11.12 21.67 9.36
N ARG A 58 -11.78 20.54 9.64
CA ARG A 58 -11.97 20.06 11.02
C ARG A 58 -10.95 19.02 11.50
N GLN A 59 -10.05 18.51 10.63
CA GLN A 59 -9.05 17.47 10.98
C GLN A 59 -9.59 16.33 11.87
N ILE A 60 -10.84 15.89 11.62
CA ILE A 60 -11.50 14.90 12.48
C ILE A 60 -11.00 13.51 12.09
N HIS A 61 -10.29 12.85 13.01
CA HIS A 61 -9.98 11.43 12.96
C HIS A 61 -11.30 10.63 12.90
N THR A 62 -11.65 10.09 11.74
CA THR A 62 -12.80 9.18 11.58
C THR A 62 -12.39 7.74 11.89
N PHE A 63 -13.36 6.92 12.30
CA PHE A 63 -13.21 5.47 12.49
C PHE A 63 -12.54 4.77 11.29
N MET A 64 -12.78 5.25 10.06
CA MET A 64 -12.14 4.74 8.84
C MET A 64 -10.69 5.24 8.67
N SER A 65 -10.34 6.43 9.16
CA SER A 65 -8.95 6.91 9.23
C SER A 65 -8.08 6.04 10.15
N ASP A 66 -8.69 5.40 11.16
CA ASP A 66 -8.02 4.41 12.01
C ASP A 66 -7.86 3.03 11.33
N HIS A 67 -8.70 2.74 10.33
CA HIS A 67 -8.69 1.49 9.55
C HIS A 67 -8.06 1.62 8.15
N ASP A 68 -7.66 2.82 7.74
CA ASP A 68 -6.99 3.13 6.48
C ASP A 68 -5.74 2.26 6.27
N LEU A 69 -5.00 2.11 7.36
CA LEU A 69 -3.84 1.26 7.45
C LEU A 69 -4.15 -0.24 7.27
N THR A 70 -5.36 -0.68 7.63
CA THR A 70 -5.82 -2.06 7.41
C THR A 70 -6.15 -2.30 5.94
N ALA A 71 -6.74 -1.30 5.27
CA ALA A 71 -7.00 -1.38 3.83
C ALA A 71 -5.68 -1.44 3.04
N ASP A 72 -4.71 -0.60 3.38
CA ASP A 72 -3.37 -0.63 2.76
C ASP A 72 -2.62 -1.93 3.02
N MET A 73 -2.67 -2.44 4.25
CA MET A 73 -2.09 -3.75 4.58
C MET A 73 -2.76 -4.87 3.79
N THR A 74 -4.08 -4.79 3.55
CA THR A 74 -4.80 -5.77 2.75
C THR A 74 -4.40 -5.69 1.28
N LEU A 75 -4.25 -4.49 0.73
CA LEU A 75 -3.76 -4.28 -0.62
C LEU A 75 -2.34 -4.84 -0.80
N ALA A 76 -1.42 -4.48 0.09
CA ALA A 76 -0.05 -4.97 0.08
C ALA A 76 0.02 -6.50 0.24
N PHE A 77 -0.80 -7.07 1.12
CA PHE A 77 -0.93 -8.52 1.24
C PHE A 77 -1.46 -9.15 -0.04
N GLY A 78 -2.47 -8.55 -0.67
CA GLY A 78 -3.00 -8.99 -1.96
C GLY A 78 -1.95 -8.98 -3.07
N CYS A 79 -1.12 -7.93 -3.16
CA CYS A 79 0.03 -7.88 -4.05
C CYS A 79 1.01 -9.04 -3.80
N TRP A 80 1.35 -9.30 -2.53
CA TRP A 80 2.27 -10.38 -2.17
C TRP A 80 1.72 -11.76 -2.53
N CYS A 81 0.45 -12.00 -2.24
CA CYS A 81 -0.25 -13.22 -2.62
C CYS A 81 -0.31 -13.38 -4.14
N TYR A 82 -0.60 -12.32 -4.89
CA TYR A 82 -0.57 -12.37 -6.36
C TYR A 82 0.80 -12.84 -6.86
N LEU A 83 1.88 -12.21 -6.40
CA LEU A 83 3.25 -12.58 -6.78
C LEU A 83 3.60 -14.03 -6.44
N ALA A 84 3.15 -14.53 -5.28
CA ALA A 84 3.38 -15.91 -4.87
C ALA A 84 2.57 -16.91 -5.70
N LEU A 85 1.27 -16.65 -5.90
CA LEU A 85 0.35 -17.57 -6.58
C LEU A 85 0.63 -17.69 -8.09
N THR A 86 1.13 -16.61 -8.70
CA THR A 86 1.57 -16.59 -10.10
C THR A 86 2.99 -17.13 -10.30
N GLY A 87 3.73 -17.37 -9.21
CA GLY A 87 5.05 -17.99 -9.23
C GLY A 87 6.23 -17.02 -9.41
N TYR A 88 6.00 -15.70 -9.37
CA TYR A 88 7.09 -14.71 -9.35
C TYR A 88 7.88 -14.73 -8.04
N VAL A 89 7.25 -15.17 -6.95
CA VAL A 89 7.90 -15.41 -5.65
C VAL A 89 7.67 -16.86 -5.24
N SER A 90 8.72 -17.55 -4.81
CA SER A 90 8.58 -18.93 -4.34
C SER A 90 7.67 -19.01 -3.10
N ALA A 91 6.91 -20.11 -2.97
CA ALA A 91 6.02 -20.30 -1.83
C ALA A 91 6.75 -20.23 -0.48
N VAL A 92 7.99 -20.72 -0.42
CA VAL A 92 8.83 -20.68 0.79
C VAL A 92 9.16 -19.23 1.17
N VAL A 93 9.59 -18.41 0.21
CA VAL A 93 9.85 -16.98 0.46
C VAL A 93 8.58 -16.24 0.83
N ALA A 94 7.46 -16.55 0.17
CA ALA A 94 6.19 -15.92 0.44
C ALA A 94 5.69 -16.19 1.87
N LEU A 95 5.70 -17.46 2.30
CA LEU A 95 5.31 -17.86 3.66
C LEU A 95 6.29 -17.35 4.71
N GLY A 96 7.60 -17.41 4.43
CA GLY A 96 8.63 -16.87 5.33
C GLY A 96 8.46 -15.37 5.55
N TYR A 97 8.15 -14.61 4.50
CA TYR A 97 7.85 -13.19 4.60
C TYR A 97 6.60 -12.91 5.45
N ILE A 98 5.51 -13.64 5.22
CA ILE A 98 4.28 -13.51 6.02
C ILE A 98 4.56 -13.79 7.49
N ALA A 99 5.28 -14.86 7.80
CA ALA A 99 5.66 -15.19 9.18
C ALA A 99 6.53 -14.09 9.82
N LEU A 100 7.50 -13.56 9.06
CA LEU A 100 8.35 -12.47 9.51
C LEU A 100 7.54 -11.21 9.80
N VAL A 101 6.64 -10.80 8.90
CA VAL A 101 5.78 -9.63 9.07
C VAL A 101 4.85 -9.83 10.26
N ALA A 102 4.21 -11.00 10.39
CA ALA A 102 3.34 -11.31 11.51
C ALA A 102 4.09 -11.24 12.85
N PHE A 103 5.28 -11.82 12.92
CA PHE A 103 6.15 -11.75 14.10
C PHE A 103 6.56 -10.31 14.40
N ALA A 104 7.02 -9.56 13.39
CA ALA A 104 7.49 -8.19 13.56
C ALA A 104 6.35 -7.27 14.04
N LEU A 105 5.14 -7.38 13.48
CA LEU A 105 3.98 -6.61 13.90
C LEU A 105 3.44 -7.02 15.28
N TRP A 106 3.60 -8.29 15.66
CA TRP A 106 3.25 -8.77 16.99
C TRP A 106 4.21 -8.25 18.06
N TYR A 107 5.51 -8.30 17.77
CA TYR A 107 6.59 -7.95 18.69
C TYR A 107 6.82 -6.44 18.81
N PHE A 108 6.76 -5.71 17.68
CA PHE A 108 6.92 -4.25 17.64
C PHE A 108 5.58 -3.56 17.40
N ARG A 109 5.15 -2.69 18.32
CA ARG A 109 3.92 -1.89 18.16
C ARG A 109 4.12 -0.58 17.37
N ALA A 110 5.17 -0.49 16.55
CA ALA A 110 5.52 0.73 15.84
C ALA A 110 4.68 0.94 14.57
N LEU A 111 4.02 2.09 14.45
CA LEU A 111 3.26 2.48 13.25
C LEU A 111 4.14 2.44 11.98
N HIS A 112 5.38 2.92 12.09
CA HIS A 112 6.31 2.99 10.95
C HIS A 112 6.76 1.64 10.42
N LEU A 113 6.73 0.60 11.26
CA LEU A 113 6.99 -0.77 10.81
C LEU A 113 5.94 -1.21 9.79
N ARG A 114 4.68 -0.78 9.97
CA ARG A 114 3.58 -1.07 9.05
C ARG A 114 3.77 -0.40 7.68
N TRP A 115 4.54 0.69 7.59
CA TRP A 115 4.92 1.29 6.31
C TRP A 115 6.03 0.48 5.64
N ALA A 116 7.04 0.06 6.40
CA ALA A 116 8.17 -0.70 5.88
C ALA A 116 7.75 -2.05 5.28
N VAL A 117 6.81 -2.76 5.91
CA VAL A 117 6.33 -4.08 5.43
C VAL A 117 5.49 -4.01 4.15
N GLN A 118 5.07 -2.82 3.71
CA GLN A 118 4.37 -2.67 2.44
C GLN A 118 5.32 -2.49 1.26
N VAL A 119 6.58 -2.11 1.53
CA VAL A 119 7.57 -1.85 0.49
C VAL A 119 7.85 -3.09 -0.36
N PRO A 120 8.12 -4.29 0.22
CA PRO A 120 8.48 -5.46 -0.60
C PRO A 120 7.36 -5.90 -1.57
N PRO A 121 6.07 -5.98 -1.17
CA PRO A 121 5.00 -6.28 -2.10
C PRO A 121 4.87 -5.28 -3.25
N TYR A 122 4.89 -3.98 -2.98
CA TYR A 122 4.77 -2.96 -4.02
C TYR A 122 6.01 -2.92 -4.94
N PHE A 123 7.20 -3.05 -4.37
CA PHE A 123 8.43 -3.12 -5.14
C PHE A 123 8.46 -4.38 -6.03
N GLY A 124 8.03 -5.53 -5.51
CA GLY A 124 7.93 -6.77 -6.27
C GLY A 124 6.97 -6.64 -7.46
N MET A 125 5.79 -6.05 -7.24
CA MET A 125 4.84 -5.76 -8.33
C MET A 125 5.45 -4.85 -9.38
N LEU A 126 6.15 -3.79 -8.96
CA LEU A 126 6.81 -2.85 -9.88
C LEU A 126 7.91 -3.54 -10.70
N LEU A 127 8.75 -4.37 -10.07
CA LEU A 127 9.82 -5.10 -10.73
C LEU A 127 9.25 -6.06 -11.78
N VAL A 128 8.19 -6.80 -11.44
CA VAL A 128 7.48 -7.67 -12.37
C VAL A 128 6.84 -6.85 -13.51
N ALA A 129 6.24 -5.71 -13.20
CA ALA A 129 5.64 -4.83 -14.21
C ALA A 129 6.66 -4.34 -15.24
N VAL A 130 7.83 -3.87 -14.78
CA VAL A 130 8.88 -3.34 -15.66
C VAL A 130 9.52 -4.43 -16.51
N THR A 131 9.62 -5.66 -15.99
CA THR A 131 10.27 -6.78 -16.68
C THR A 131 9.33 -7.54 -17.63
N GLN A 132 8.07 -7.73 -17.25
CA GLN A 132 7.13 -8.58 -17.98
C GLN A 132 6.11 -7.79 -18.81
N VAL A 133 5.66 -6.63 -18.33
CA VAL A 133 4.66 -5.78 -19.00
C VAL A 133 5.09 -4.31 -19.01
N PRO A 134 6.17 -3.94 -19.72
CA PRO A 134 6.87 -2.66 -19.55
C PRO A 134 5.98 -1.42 -19.74
N ARG A 135 4.93 -1.52 -20.58
CA ARG A 135 3.94 -0.45 -20.76
C ARG A 135 3.24 -0.07 -19.44
N TYR A 136 2.83 -1.07 -18.67
CA TYR A 136 2.21 -0.86 -17.35
C TYR A 136 3.25 -0.55 -16.28
N GLY A 137 4.47 -1.10 -16.39
CA GLY A 137 5.60 -0.68 -15.57
C GLY A 137 5.89 0.82 -15.69
N ALA A 138 5.93 1.34 -16.93
CA ALA A 138 6.10 2.77 -17.20
C ALA A 138 4.94 3.61 -16.65
N LEU A 139 3.69 3.13 -16.73
CA LEU A 139 2.53 3.78 -16.12
C LEU A 139 2.69 3.90 -14.59
N LEU A 140 3.07 2.81 -13.91
CA LEU A 140 3.26 2.80 -12.45
C LEU A 140 4.42 3.71 -12.02
N ILE A 141 5.55 3.67 -12.74
CA ILE A 141 6.69 4.57 -12.48
C ILE A 141 6.30 6.02 -12.71
N GLY A 142 5.66 6.32 -13.85
CA GLY A 142 5.20 7.67 -14.18
C GLY A 142 4.24 8.22 -13.13
N TRP A 143 3.31 7.39 -12.66
CA TRP A 143 2.41 7.74 -11.56
C TRP A 143 3.16 8.01 -10.24
N LEU A 144 4.11 7.14 -9.88
CA LEU A 144 4.90 7.30 -8.66
C LEU A 144 5.72 8.59 -8.69
N LEU A 145 6.37 8.90 -9.81
CA LEU A 145 7.09 10.16 -10.01
C LEU A 145 6.15 11.37 -9.89
N PHE A 146 4.96 11.29 -10.52
CA PHE A 146 3.95 12.34 -10.40
C PHE A 146 3.53 12.57 -8.93
N VAL A 147 3.22 11.52 -8.18
CA VAL A 147 2.86 11.61 -6.76
C VAL A 147 3.98 12.24 -5.93
N VAL A 148 5.23 11.83 -6.17
CA VAL A 148 6.41 12.40 -5.49
C VAL A 148 6.52 13.90 -5.76
N VAL A 149 6.34 14.34 -7.02
CA VAL A 149 6.38 15.77 -7.38
C VAL A 149 5.24 16.54 -6.71
N VAL A 150 4.01 16.01 -6.76
CA VAL A 150 2.83 16.65 -6.17
C VAL A 150 2.94 16.80 -4.64
N ILE A 151 3.50 15.79 -3.97
CA ILE A 151 3.61 15.77 -2.50
C ILE A 151 4.99 16.28 -2.02
N TRP A 152 5.92 16.63 -2.92
CA TRP A 152 7.32 16.94 -2.61
C TRP A 152 7.57 17.88 -1.42
N PRO A 153 6.86 19.03 -1.29
CA PRO A 153 7.08 19.95 -0.17
C PRO A 153 6.80 19.30 1.19
N ARG A 154 5.86 18.34 1.22
CA ARG A 154 5.48 17.60 2.42
C ARG A 154 6.35 16.37 2.62
N PHE A 155 6.65 15.64 1.55
CA PHE A 155 7.46 14.42 1.59
C PHE A 155 8.82 14.69 2.24
N SER A 156 9.51 15.74 1.77
CA SER A 156 10.82 16.16 2.29
C SER A 156 10.77 16.68 3.73
N ARG A 157 9.75 17.47 4.09
CA ARG A 157 9.70 18.18 5.38
C ARG A 157 9.03 17.41 6.52
N GLN A 158 8.14 16.47 6.22
CA GLN A 158 7.34 15.78 7.23
C GLN A 158 7.53 14.27 7.19
N ILE A 159 7.41 13.66 6.01
CA ILE A 159 7.34 12.19 5.88
C ILE A 159 8.71 11.55 6.15
N VAL A 160 9.77 12.03 5.49
CA VAL A 160 11.12 11.48 5.66
C VAL A 160 11.63 11.63 7.11
N PRO A 161 11.56 12.82 7.75
CA PRO A 161 12.01 12.95 9.14
C PRO A 161 11.18 12.11 10.13
N ALA A 162 9.86 12.04 9.95
CA ALA A 162 8.99 11.24 10.81
C ALA A 162 9.29 9.74 10.69
N PHE A 163 9.51 9.23 9.47
CA PHE A 163 9.89 7.84 9.26
C PHE A 163 11.24 7.50 9.91
N LEU A 164 12.27 8.32 9.70
CA LEU A 164 13.59 8.09 10.29
C LEU A 164 13.56 8.13 11.81
N THR A 165 12.84 9.10 12.39
CA THR A 165 12.67 9.23 13.84
C THR A 165 11.91 8.02 14.40
N GLY A 166 10.85 7.60 13.71
CA GLY A 166 10.05 6.44 14.05
C GLY A 166 10.84 5.13 14.05
N MET A 167 11.65 4.91 13.01
CA MET A 167 12.53 3.74 12.90
C MET A 167 13.65 3.75 13.95
N ARG A 168 14.20 4.93 14.29
CA ARG A 168 15.20 5.05 15.36
C ARG A 168 14.63 4.67 16.73
N ASN A 169 13.38 5.02 16.98
CA ASN A 169 12.72 4.76 18.26
C ASN A 169 12.03 3.39 18.34
N LEU A 170 12.19 2.54 17.32
CA LEU A 170 11.52 1.25 17.20
C LEU A 170 11.88 0.29 18.36
N TRP A 171 13.07 0.46 18.95
CA TRP A 171 13.54 -0.29 20.11
C TRP A 171 12.83 0.09 21.42
N HIS A 172 12.24 1.29 21.52
CA HIS A 172 11.49 1.73 22.69
C HIS A 172 10.01 1.32 22.66
N THR A 173 9.52 0.79 21.54
CA THR A 173 8.13 0.33 21.34
C THR A 173 7.95 -1.19 21.44
N ARG A 174 8.89 -1.86 22.12
CA ARG A 174 8.86 -3.30 22.35
C ARG A 174 7.77 -3.66 23.34
N ARG A 175 7.15 -4.83 23.13
CA ARG A 175 6.34 -5.49 24.16
C ARG A 175 7.22 -5.96 25.30
#